data_AF-A8RJM3-F1
#
_entry.id   AF-A8RJM3-F1
#
_cell.length_a   1.000
_cell.length_b   1.000
_cell.length_c   1.000
_cell.angle_alpha   90.00
_cell.angle_beta   90.00
_cell.angle_gamma   90.00
#
_symmetry.space_group_name_H-M   'P 1'
#
loop_
_entity.id
_entity.type
_entity.pdbx_description
1 polymer ?
#
loop_
_entity_poly.entity_id
_entity_poly.type
_entity_poly.pdbx_seq_one_letter_code
_entity_poly.pdbx_strand_id
1 'polypeptide(L)'
;MNLIYLSFMIQCTYAEVNYLGSIKDKPLQYHLQKKKRMRLHMAFISIFDVLGPEMIGPSSSHTAGACSIALLAGKMADSPITHVEFTLYQSFAKTHKGHGTDLALLGGIMGFSTDDRRIPLACSVAEERGLSYRFITDDTDSDTHPNTVDIRITCLNGRTYSVRGESLGGGKVRISRIDHIDVDFSGEYSTLIIIHRDRLGVLAHITRCLSEGYVNIAFMKLFRETKGDRAYSIIEFDGSLPDHMVSRIYENPDVQDVMFIPVKGENENGF
;
A
#
# COMPACT_ATOMS: atom_id res chain seq x y z
N MET A 1 43.76 30.70 -39.53
CA MET A 1 42.97 29.66 -38.82
C MET A 1 42.40 30.29 -37.54
N ASN A 2 41.89 31.52 -37.60
CA ASN A 2 40.59 32.01 -38.09
C ASN A 2 39.38 31.61 -37.21
N LEU A 3 39.22 32.39 -36.13
CA LEU A 3 38.08 33.29 -35.86
C LEU A 3 36.62 32.79 -35.97
N ILE A 4 36.36 31.48 -36.06
CA ILE A 4 34.97 30.96 -36.08
C ILE A 4 34.50 30.55 -34.67
N TYR A 5 35.39 30.25 -33.74
CA TYR A 5 35.00 29.80 -32.40
C TYR A 5 34.73 30.91 -31.37
N LEU A 6 35.15 32.16 -31.63
CA LEU A 6 34.88 33.28 -30.72
C LEU A 6 33.56 34.03 -31.06
N SER A 7 32.96 33.80 -32.23
CA SER A 7 31.66 34.39 -32.60
C SER A 7 30.46 33.66 -32.00
N PHE A 8 30.63 32.44 -31.47
CA PHE A 8 29.53 31.67 -30.87
C PHE A 8 29.41 31.86 -29.34
N MET A 9 30.45 32.41 -28.69
CA MET A 9 30.49 32.66 -27.25
C MET A 9 30.17 34.12 -26.86
N ILE A 10 29.89 34.99 -27.83
CA ILE A 10 29.49 36.39 -27.59
C ILE A 10 28.01 36.64 -27.97
N GLN A 11 27.32 35.65 -28.56
CA GLN A 11 25.89 35.74 -28.91
C GLN A 11 24.93 35.25 -27.81
N CYS A 12 25.42 34.77 -26.67
CA CYS A 12 24.56 34.39 -25.53
C CYS A 12 24.53 35.40 -24.37
N THR A 13 25.24 36.53 -24.47
CA THR A 13 25.28 37.55 -23.40
C THR A 13 24.77 38.94 -23.82
N TYR A 14 24.19 39.06 -25.01
CA TYR A 14 23.58 40.31 -25.52
C TYR A 14 22.07 40.22 -25.79
N ALA A 15 21.39 39.18 -25.30
CA ALA A 15 19.92 39.08 -25.37
C ALA A 15 19.22 39.38 -24.02
N GLU A 16 19.94 39.85 -23.00
CA GLU A 16 19.37 40.23 -21.69
C GLU A 16 19.19 41.74 -21.47
N VAL A 17 19.43 42.60 -22.46
CA VAL A 17 19.19 44.04 -22.31
C VAL A 17 18.47 44.58 -23.54
N ASN A 18 17.14 44.38 -23.58
CA ASN A 18 16.14 45.31 -24.14
C ASN A 18 14.76 44.66 -24.27
N TYR A 19 14.16 44.29 -23.14
CA TYR A 19 12.71 44.19 -23.02
C TYR A 19 12.22 44.86 -21.73
N LEU A 20 12.75 46.08 -21.47
CA LEU A 20 12.12 47.07 -20.61
C LEU A 20 11.19 47.92 -21.48
N GLY A 21 10.01 47.37 -21.76
CA GLY A 21 8.95 48.03 -22.48
C GLY A 21 7.59 47.60 -21.93
N SER A 22 6.95 48.52 -21.21
CA SER A 22 5.56 48.46 -20.71
C SER A 22 5.27 47.51 -19.53
N ILE A 23 5.59 48.01 -18.34
CA ILE A 23 4.89 47.65 -17.10
C ILE A 23 3.47 48.24 -17.21
N LYS A 24 2.46 47.42 -17.53
CA LYS A 24 1.06 47.70 -17.10
C LYS A 24 0.03 46.56 -17.18
N ASP A 25 0.28 45.41 -17.81
CA ASP A 25 -0.77 44.37 -17.96
C ASP A 25 -0.33 42.94 -17.56
N LYS A 26 0.11 42.72 -16.31
CA LYS A 26 0.50 41.38 -15.81
C LYS A 26 -0.18 40.84 -14.52
N PRO A 27 -1.43 41.18 -14.14
CA PRO A 27 -2.14 40.36 -13.15
C PRO A 27 -2.81 39.10 -13.74
N LEU A 28 -3.04 39.02 -15.07
CA LEU A 28 -3.85 37.94 -15.66
C LEU A 28 -3.05 36.68 -16.07
N GLN A 29 -1.77 36.80 -16.46
CA GLN A 29 -0.97 35.63 -16.88
C GLN A 29 -0.47 34.78 -15.71
N TYR A 30 -0.29 35.36 -14.52
CA TYR A 30 0.11 34.60 -13.33
C TYR A 30 -1.00 33.67 -12.84
N HIS A 31 -2.28 34.03 -13.07
CA HIS A 31 -3.44 33.20 -12.76
C HIS A 31 -3.66 32.05 -13.77
N LEU A 32 -3.24 32.21 -15.02
CA LEU A 32 -3.38 31.18 -16.05
C LEU A 32 -2.30 30.09 -15.98
N GLN A 33 -1.09 30.41 -15.50
CA GLN A 33 -0.05 29.39 -15.27
C GLN A 33 -0.30 28.54 -14.02
N LYS A 34 -0.98 29.07 -12.99
CA LYS A 34 -1.38 28.26 -11.82
C LYS A 34 -2.51 27.27 -12.16
N LYS A 35 -3.38 27.60 -13.11
CA LYS A 35 -4.44 26.68 -13.60
C LYS A 35 -3.94 25.57 -14.52
N LYS A 36 -2.77 25.73 -15.16
CA LYS A 36 -2.19 24.71 -16.05
C LYS A 36 -1.31 23.66 -15.34
N ARG A 37 -1.13 23.80 -14.02
CA ARG A 37 -0.42 22.84 -13.15
C ARG A 37 -1.33 22.13 -12.15
N MET A 38 -2.64 22.17 -12.32
CA MET A 38 -3.48 21.02 -11.95
C MET A 38 -3.32 20.01 -13.09
N ARG A 39 -2.37 19.09 -12.93
CA ARG A 39 -2.51 17.79 -13.59
C ARG A 39 -3.85 17.26 -13.13
N LEU A 40 -4.81 17.28 -14.04
CA LEU A 40 -6.02 16.52 -13.98
C LEU A 40 -5.58 15.05 -13.84
N HIS A 41 -5.33 14.58 -12.62
CA HIS A 41 -5.59 13.18 -12.31
C HIS A 41 -7.11 13.06 -12.38
N MET A 42 -7.63 13.00 -13.61
CA MET A 42 -8.86 12.28 -13.84
C MET A 42 -8.52 10.86 -13.43
N ALA A 43 -8.78 10.51 -12.18
CA ALA A 43 -9.02 9.13 -11.82
C ALA A 43 -10.06 8.66 -12.84
N PHE A 44 -9.69 7.71 -13.69
CA PHE A 44 -10.65 7.04 -14.54
C PHE A 44 -11.65 6.40 -13.56
N ILE A 45 -12.80 7.03 -13.37
CA ILE A 45 -13.91 6.44 -12.64
C ILE A 45 -14.40 5.33 -13.56
N SER A 46 -13.97 4.11 -13.26
CA SER A 46 -14.48 2.93 -13.93
C SER A 46 -15.98 2.83 -13.63
N ILE A 47 -16.79 2.29 -14.54
CA ILE A 47 -18.20 2.03 -14.24
C ILE A 47 -18.34 1.07 -13.04
N PHE A 48 -17.32 0.25 -12.78
CA PHE A 48 -17.20 -0.58 -11.58
C PHE A 48 -16.89 0.22 -10.30
N ASP A 49 -16.25 1.40 -10.39
CA ASP A 49 -16.12 2.32 -9.26
C ASP A 49 -17.48 2.93 -8.85
N VAL A 50 -18.43 2.99 -9.80
CA VAL A 50 -19.80 3.48 -9.57
C VAL A 50 -20.72 2.38 -9.03
N LEU A 51 -20.52 1.13 -9.47
CA LEU A 51 -21.36 -0.02 -9.07
C LEU A 51 -20.89 -0.71 -7.79
N GLY A 52 -19.68 -0.41 -7.29
CA GLY A 52 -19.11 -1.10 -6.13
C GLY A 52 -18.75 -2.56 -6.46
N PRO A 53 -17.90 -3.20 -5.63
CA PRO A 53 -17.51 -4.60 -5.86
C PRO A 53 -18.70 -5.54 -5.64
N GLU A 54 -18.70 -6.68 -6.33
CA GLU A 54 -19.53 -7.81 -5.93
C GLU A 54 -19.16 -8.20 -4.49
N MET A 55 -20.18 -8.29 -3.64
CA MET A 55 -19.97 -8.51 -2.21
C MET A 55 -21.13 -9.22 -1.54
N ILE A 56 -20.84 -9.86 -0.41
CA ILE A 56 -21.83 -10.27 0.57
C ILE A 56 -21.95 -9.19 1.64
N GLY A 57 -23.17 -8.73 1.87
CA GLY A 57 -23.50 -7.78 2.94
C GLY A 57 -24.07 -6.46 2.45
N PRO A 58 -24.46 -5.56 3.38
CA PRO A 58 -25.24 -4.37 3.05
C PRO A 58 -24.38 -3.17 2.59
N SER A 59 -23.06 -3.19 2.79
CA SER A 59 -22.21 -1.99 2.67
C SER A 59 -20.85 -2.26 2.03
N SER A 60 -20.55 -1.53 0.95
CA SER A 60 -19.28 -1.67 0.23
C SER A 60 -18.08 -1.15 1.02
N SER A 61 -18.26 -0.19 1.91
CA SER A 61 -17.19 0.28 2.80
C SER A 61 -17.03 -0.61 4.04
N HIS A 62 -18.14 -0.95 4.70
CA HIS A 62 -18.10 -1.64 5.99
C HIS A 62 -17.97 -3.15 5.87
N THR A 63 -18.35 -3.72 4.73
CA THR A 63 -18.28 -5.16 4.49
C THR A 63 -17.19 -5.47 3.46
N ALA A 64 -17.32 -4.99 2.21
CA ALA A 64 -16.32 -5.30 1.18
C ALA A 64 -14.94 -4.68 1.45
N GLY A 65 -14.91 -3.42 1.91
CA GLY A 65 -13.68 -2.74 2.32
C GLY A 65 -13.01 -3.44 3.50
N ALA A 66 -13.77 -3.73 4.55
CA ALA A 66 -13.26 -4.44 5.73
C ALA A 66 -12.70 -5.83 5.38
N CYS A 67 -13.43 -6.62 4.59
CA CYS A 67 -12.98 -7.92 4.09
C CYS A 67 -11.69 -7.79 3.27
N SER A 68 -11.60 -6.81 2.37
CA SER A 68 -10.41 -6.59 1.55
C SER A 68 -9.18 -6.19 2.38
N ILE A 69 -9.35 -5.34 3.40
CA ILE A 69 -8.27 -4.98 4.33
C ILE A 69 -7.73 -6.22 5.03
N ALA A 70 -8.62 -7.02 5.63
CA ALA A 70 -8.21 -8.21 6.36
C ALA A 70 -7.62 -9.29 5.44
N LEU A 71 -8.12 -9.42 4.20
CA LEU A 71 -7.55 -10.31 3.20
C LEU A 71 -6.12 -9.92 2.83
N LEU A 72 -5.86 -8.63 2.62
CA LEU A 72 -4.50 -8.14 2.38
C LEU A 72 -3.59 -8.39 3.58
N ALA A 73 -4.09 -8.15 4.80
CA ALA A 73 -3.34 -8.43 6.02
C ALA A 73 -3.07 -9.94 6.21
N GLY A 74 -4.01 -10.81 5.85
CA GLY A 74 -3.84 -12.27 5.91
C GLY A 74 -2.79 -12.78 4.93
N LYS A 75 -2.71 -12.19 3.73
CA LYS A 75 -1.68 -12.53 2.72
C LYS A 75 -0.26 -12.19 3.15
N MET A 76 -0.09 -11.30 4.14
CA MET A 76 1.22 -10.97 4.72
C MET A 76 1.77 -12.07 5.63
N ALA A 77 0.91 -13.00 6.09
CA ALA A 77 1.34 -14.07 6.98
C ALA A 77 2.15 -15.14 6.23
N ASP A 78 3.32 -15.47 6.76
CA ASP A 78 4.26 -16.47 6.24
C ASP A 78 4.04 -17.88 6.83
N SER A 79 3.05 -18.03 7.69
CA SER A 79 2.71 -19.24 8.44
C SER A 79 1.24 -19.16 8.88
N PRO A 80 0.54 -20.28 9.14
CA PRO A 80 -0.87 -20.23 9.56
C PRO A 80 -1.11 -19.29 10.74
N ILE A 81 -2.15 -18.47 10.65
CA ILE A 81 -2.54 -17.52 11.69
C ILE A 81 -3.23 -18.28 12.83
N THR A 82 -2.78 -18.05 14.06
CA THR A 82 -3.32 -18.71 15.26
C THR A 82 -4.15 -17.75 16.11
N HIS A 83 -3.76 -16.48 16.14
CA HIS A 83 -4.46 -15.44 16.89
C HIS A 83 -4.59 -14.16 16.07
N VAL A 84 -5.73 -13.50 16.16
CA VAL A 84 -5.95 -12.18 15.55
C VAL A 84 -6.72 -11.25 16.49
N GLU A 85 -6.28 -10.00 16.59
CA GLU A 85 -6.98 -8.95 17.32
C GLU A 85 -7.29 -7.80 16.36
N PHE A 86 -8.56 -7.42 16.31
CA PHE A 86 -9.05 -6.31 15.50
C PHE A 86 -9.43 -5.14 16.41
N THR A 87 -8.74 -4.01 16.28
CA THR A 87 -9.13 -2.76 16.94
C THR A 87 -9.83 -1.87 15.91
N LEU A 88 -11.11 -1.63 16.14
CA LEU A 88 -11.98 -0.86 15.26
C LEU A 88 -12.07 0.57 15.76
N TYR A 89 -11.99 1.52 14.83
CA TYR A 89 -12.06 2.94 15.15
C TYR A 89 -13.30 3.58 14.54
N GLN A 90 -13.79 4.65 15.16
CA GLN A 90 -14.80 5.56 14.59
C GLN A 90 -16.05 4.84 14.04
N SER A 91 -16.35 4.97 12.74
CA SER A 91 -17.55 4.39 12.11
C SER A 91 -17.55 2.88 12.16
N PHE A 92 -16.37 2.25 12.01
CA PHE A 92 -16.21 0.80 12.18
C PHE A 92 -16.54 0.40 13.61
N ALA A 93 -16.00 1.09 14.61
CA ALA A 93 -16.30 0.81 16.02
C ALA A 93 -17.82 0.85 16.30
N LYS A 94 -18.49 1.90 15.84
CA LYS A 94 -19.92 2.16 16.11
C LYS A 94 -20.86 1.20 15.41
N THR A 95 -20.53 0.73 14.21
CA THR A 95 -21.50 0.04 13.34
C THR A 95 -21.10 -1.38 12.93
N HIS A 96 -19.98 -1.91 13.45
CA HIS A 96 -19.44 -3.20 13.02
C HIS A 96 -20.45 -4.35 13.01
N LYS A 97 -21.26 -4.50 14.06
CA LYS A 97 -22.27 -5.56 14.14
C LYS A 97 -23.43 -5.36 13.16
N GLY A 98 -23.87 -4.10 12.99
CA GLY A 98 -25.01 -3.77 12.12
C GLY A 98 -24.71 -3.93 10.64
N HIS A 99 -23.45 -3.70 10.23
CA HIS A 99 -22.99 -3.86 8.85
C HIS A 99 -22.24 -5.17 8.58
N GLY A 100 -22.08 -6.05 9.58
CA GLY A 100 -21.32 -7.29 9.46
C GLY A 100 -19.83 -7.10 9.21
N THR A 101 -19.26 -5.98 9.67
CA THR A 101 -17.84 -5.65 9.53
C THR A 101 -16.95 -6.65 10.27
N ASP A 102 -17.38 -7.12 11.44
CA ASP A 102 -16.69 -8.15 12.21
C ASP A 102 -16.58 -9.46 11.43
N LEU A 103 -17.69 -9.92 10.87
CA LEU A 103 -17.74 -11.13 10.03
C LEU A 103 -16.89 -10.97 8.77
N ALA A 104 -16.94 -9.80 8.12
CA ALA A 104 -16.12 -9.49 6.96
C ALA A 104 -14.62 -9.49 7.26
N LEU A 105 -14.21 -8.86 8.38
CA LEU A 105 -12.81 -8.87 8.81
C LEU A 105 -12.32 -10.28 9.12
N LEU A 106 -13.13 -11.05 9.85
CA LEU A 106 -12.80 -12.42 10.21
C LEU A 106 -12.77 -13.34 8.99
N GLY A 107 -13.68 -13.15 8.03
CA GLY A 107 -13.65 -13.85 6.75
C GLY A 107 -12.41 -13.51 5.93
N GLY A 108 -12.12 -12.21 5.79
CA GLY A 108 -10.98 -11.72 5.03
C GLY A 108 -9.66 -12.25 5.55
N ILE A 109 -9.41 -12.20 6.86
CA ILE A 109 -8.16 -12.73 7.45
C ILE A 109 -7.98 -14.23 7.20
N MET A 110 -9.09 -14.96 7.06
CA MET A 110 -9.11 -16.39 6.73
C MET A 110 -9.02 -16.69 5.21
N GLY A 111 -8.88 -15.65 4.38
CA GLY A 111 -8.70 -15.76 2.94
C GLY A 111 -9.97 -15.60 2.11
N PHE A 112 -11.09 -15.18 2.70
CA PHE A 112 -12.34 -15.00 1.94
C PHE A 112 -12.28 -13.76 1.05
N SER A 113 -12.75 -13.89 -0.19
CA SER A 113 -13.02 -12.75 -1.08
C SER A 113 -14.29 -12.01 -0.64
N THR A 114 -14.50 -10.80 -1.18
CA THR A 114 -15.62 -9.94 -0.76
C THR A 114 -16.99 -10.52 -1.05
N ASP A 115 -17.08 -11.40 -2.06
CA ASP A 115 -18.27 -12.11 -2.55
C ASP A 115 -18.42 -13.53 -1.97
N ASP A 116 -17.51 -13.96 -1.09
CA ASP A 116 -17.55 -15.30 -0.52
C ASP A 116 -18.78 -15.51 0.37
N ARG A 117 -19.61 -16.49 -0.02
CA ARG A 117 -20.87 -16.83 0.67
C ARG A 117 -20.66 -17.35 2.08
N ARG A 118 -19.43 -17.67 2.48
CA ARG A 118 -19.06 -18.11 3.83
C ARG A 118 -18.85 -16.96 4.80
N ILE A 119 -18.80 -15.70 4.36
CA ILE A 119 -18.64 -14.53 5.25
C ILE A 119 -19.62 -14.55 6.44
N PRO A 120 -20.93 -14.81 6.27
CA PRO A 120 -21.88 -14.90 7.39
C PRO A 120 -21.57 -16.03 8.39
N LEU A 121 -20.78 -17.03 7.97
CA LEU A 121 -20.34 -18.18 8.76
C LEU A 121 -18.91 -18.01 9.29
N ALA A 122 -18.31 -16.82 9.20
CA ALA A 122 -16.91 -16.61 9.53
C ALA A 122 -16.56 -17.04 10.96
N CYS A 123 -17.43 -16.80 11.95
CA CYS A 123 -17.20 -17.22 13.33
C CYS A 123 -17.09 -18.74 13.46
N SER A 124 -18.04 -19.51 12.89
CA SER A 124 -17.99 -20.98 12.93
C SER A 124 -16.78 -21.53 12.19
N VAL A 125 -16.42 -20.95 11.04
CA VAL A 125 -15.24 -21.38 10.29
C VAL A 125 -13.94 -21.07 11.06
N ALA A 126 -13.89 -19.94 11.78
CA ALA A 126 -12.74 -19.62 12.62
C ALA A 126 -12.58 -20.63 13.77
N GLU A 127 -13.69 -21.01 14.43
CA GLU A 127 -13.69 -22.04 15.47
C GLU A 127 -13.23 -23.40 14.92
N GLU A 128 -13.77 -23.83 13.76
CA GLU A 128 -13.36 -25.07 13.08
C GLU A 128 -11.88 -25.09 12.72
N ARG A 129 -11.31 -23.93 12.36
CA ARG A 129 -9.87 -23.77 12.04
C ARG A 129 -9.00 -23.59 13.28
N GLY A 130 -9.58 -23.50 14.48
CA GLY A 130 -8.84 -23.22 15.71
C GLY A 130 -8.23 -21.82 15.77
N LEU A 131 -8.77 -20.85 15.03
CA LEU A 131 -8.33 -19.46 15.04
C LEU A 131 -8.94 -18.73 16.24
N SER A 132 -8.09 -18.30 17.18
CA SER A 132 -8.54 -17.43 18.26
C SER A 132 -8.64 -15.98 17.76
N TYR A 133 -9.72 -15.28 18.09
CA TYR A 133 -9.89 -13.89 17.67
C TYR A 133 -10.52 -13.00 18.74
N ARG A 134 -10.26 -11.70 18.66
CA ARG A 134 -10.90 -10.68 19.51
C ARG A 134 -11.17 -9.40 18.73
N PHE A 135 -12.29 -8.77 19.03
CA PHE A 135 -12.62 -7.43 18.57
C PHE A 135 -12.55 -6.44 19.74
N ILE A 136 -11.92 -5.30 19.50
CA ILE A 136 -11.80 -4.16 20.41
C ILE A 136 -12.33 -2.94 19.66
N THR A 137 -13.02 -2.05 20.37
CA THR A 137 -13.47 -0.77 19.83
C THR A 137 -12.72 0.35 20.54
N ASP A 138 -12.19 1.28 19.77
CA ASP A 138 -11.53 2.48 20.26
C ASP A 138 -12.21 3.73 19.67
N ASP A 139 -12.92 4.45 20.53
CA ASP A 139 -13.64 5.68 20.17
C ASP A 139 -12.83 6.95 20.48
N THR A 140 -11.59 6.82 20.95
CA THR A 140 -10.78 7.93 21.47
C THR A 140 -9.90 8.60 20.42
N ASP A 141 -9.49 7.86 19.38
CA ASP A 141 -8.67 8.38 18.29
C ASP A 141 -9.54 9.08 17.21
N SER A 142 -9.70 10.41 17.33
CA SER A 142 -10.55 11.22 16.45
C SER A 142 -9.92 11.64 15.12
N ASP A 143 -8.61 11.51 14.98
CA ASP A 143 -7.86 12.04 13.84
C ASP A 143 -7.62 10.98 12.74
N THR A 144 -8.10 9.75 12.97
CA THR A 144 -8.03 8.66 12.01
C THR A 144 -9.19 8.71 11.00
N HIS A 145 -8.98 8.08 9.84
CA HIS A 145 -10.05 7.90 8.86
C HIS A 145 -11.25 7.18 9.51
N PRO A 146 -12.51 7.56 9.23
CA PRO A 146 -13.67 7.02 9.96
C PRO A 146 -13.84 5.50 9.84
N ASN A 147 -13.31 4.88 8.78
CA ASN A 147 -13.36 3.44 8.54
C ASN A 147 -11.97 2.82 8.70
N THR A 148 -11.41 2.89 9.91
CA THR A 148 -10.06 2.39 10.22
C THR A 148 -10.14 1.14 11.09
N VAL A 149 -9.23 0.20 10.84
CA VAL A 149 -9.00 -0.98 11.67
C VAL A 149 -7.50 -1.21 11.83
N ASP A 150 -7.07 -1.51 13.05
CA ASP A 150 -5.77 -2.12 13.34
C ASP A 150 -5.96 -3.63 13.51
N ILE A 151 -5.13 -4.41 12.83
CA ILE A 151 -5.14 -5.87 12.84
C ILE A 151 -3.80 -6.33 13.38
N ARG A 152 -3.80 -6.95 14.56
CA ARG A 152 -2.62 -7.63 15.12
C ARG A 152 -2.76 -9.12 14.85
N ILE A 153 -1.76 -9.69 14.18
CA ILE A 153 -1.76 -11.08 13.70
C ILE A 153 -0.62 -11.81 14.40
N THR A 154 -0.89 -12.99 14.95
CA THR A 154 0.14 -13.91 15.46
C THR A 154 0.06 -15.24 14.72
N CYS A 155 1.18 -15.62 14.11
CA CYS A 155 1.34 -16.84 13.32
C CYS A 155 1.83 -18.01 14.19
N LEU A 156 1.67 -19.23 13.67
CA LEU A 156 2.05 -20.47 14.35
C LEU A 156 3.56 -20.55 14.65
N ASN A 157 4.39 -19.96 13.79
CA ASN A 157 5.84 -19.83 13.99
C ASN A 157 6.24 -18.81 15.08
N GLY A 158 5.27 -18.17 15.75
CA GLY A 158 5.47 -17.17 16.78
C GLY A 158 5.68 -15.73 16.26
N ARG A 159 5.74 -15.53 14.94
CA ARG A 159 5.85 -14.19 14.35
C ARG A 159 4.56 -13.40 14.58
N THR A 160 4.72 -12.10 14.82
CA THR A 160 3.60 -11.18 15.04
C THR A 160 3.80 -9.93 14.21
N TYR A 161 2.71 -9.41 13.64
CA TYR A 161 2.69 -8.20 12.83
C TYR A 161 1.47 -7.35 13.20
N SER A 162 1.55 -6.04 12.99
CA SER A 162 0.37 -5.18 13.04
C SER A 162 0.13 -4.46 11.73
N VAL A 163 -1.12 -4.38 11.29
CA VAL A 163 -1.50 -3.73 10.03
C VAL A 163 -2.63 -2.75 10.30
N ARG A 164 -2.48 -1.49 9.91
CA ARG A 164 -3.56 -0.49 9.89
C ARG A 164 -4.13 -0.39 8.49
N GLY A 165 -5.43 -0.62 8.36
CA GLY A 165 -6.15 -0.48 7.10
C GLY A 165 -7.30 0.51 7.20
N GLU A 166 -7.57 1.16 6.08
CA GLU A 166 -8.58 2.19 5.92
C GLU A 166 -9.45 1.89 4.71
N SER A 167 -10.77 1.83 4.91
CA SER A 167 -11.72 1.68 3.80
C SER A 167 -12.18 3.04 3.31
N LEU A 168 -11.70 3.42 2.13
CA LEU A 168 -11.93 4.73 1.50
C LEU A 168 -13.32 4.86 0.85
N GLY A 169 -14.08 3.76 0.75
CA GLY A 169 -15.41 3.72 0.13
C GLY A 169 -15.39 3.21 -1.30
N GLY A 170 -16.55 2.77 -1.80
CA GLY A 170 -16.66 2.18 -3.16
C GLY A 170 -15.89 0.86 -3.33
N GLY A 171 -15.57 0.18 -2.23
CA GLY A 171 -14.71 -1.02 -2.23
C GLY A 171 -13.21 -0.74 -2.28
N LYS A 172 -12.77 0.53 -2.37
CA LYS A 172 -11.36 0.89 -2.33
C LYS A 172 -10.84 0.89 -0.90
N VAL A 173 -9.64 0.34 -0.73
CA VAL A 173 -8.98 0.22 0.57
C VAL A 173 -7.54 0.69 0.46
N ARG A 174 -6.98 1.05 1.61
CA ARG A 174 -5.57 1.38 1.76
C ARG A 174 -5.06 0.75 3.04
N ILE A 175 -3.88 0.12 2.98
CA ILE A 175 -3.07 -0.14 4.16
C ILE A 175 -2.24 1.11 4.41
N SER A 176 -2.42 1.73 5.57
CA SER A 176 -1.75 2.98 5.96
C SER A 176 -0.60 2.77 6.93
N ARG A 177 -0.52 1.60 7.58
CA ARG A 177 0.61 1.24 8.44
C ARG A 177 0.87 -0.26 8.46
N ILE A 178 2.13 -0.64 8.47
CA ILE A 178 2.58 -2.01 8.76
C ILE A 178 3.64 -1.90 9.86
N ASP A 179 3.43 -2.65 10.93
CA ASP A 179 4.08 -2.49 12.22
C ASP A 179 4.06 -1.03 12.69
N HIS A 180 5.21 -0.36 12.64
CA HIS A 180 5.40 1.03 13.05
C HIS A 180 5.76 1.95 11.88
N ILE A 181 5.58 1.45 10.65
CA ILE A 181 5.97 2.13 9.42
C ILE A 181 4.72 2.60 8.71
N ASP A 182 4.63 3.91 8.46
CA ASP A 182 3.56 4.46 7.65
C ASP A 182 3.77 4.08 6.18
N VAL A 183 2.75 3.47 5.58
CA VAL A 183 2.75 3.01 4.20
C VAL A 183 1.54 3.59 3.47
N ASP A 184 1.52 3.49 2.15
CA ASP A 184 0.38 3.90 1.33
C ASP A 184 0.22 2.85 0.25
N PHE A 185 -0.44 1.75 0.62
CA PHE A 185 -0.53 0.54 -0.18
C PHE A 185 -1.98 0.23 -0.52
N SER A 186 -2.32 0.21 -1.81
CA SER A 186 -3.67 -0.05 -2.30
C SER A 186 -3.93 -1.52 -2.62
N GLY A 187 -2.89 -2.34 -2.78
CA GLY A 187 -3.00 -3.72 -3.28
C GLY A 187 -3.19 -3.85 -4.79
N GLU A 188 -2.97 -2.77 -5.54
CA GLU A 188 -3.04 -2.75 -7.02
C GLU A 188 -1.77 -3.28 -7.69
N TYR A 189 -0.65 -3.34 -6.97
CA TYR A 189 0.62 -3.87 -7.42
C TYR A 189 1.10 -4.99 -6.49
N SER A 190 1.96 -5.85 -7.02
CA SER A 190 2.74 -6.77 -6.19
C SER A 190 3.77 -5.95 -5.41
N THR A 191 3.90 -6.23 -4.11
CA THR A 191 4.69 -5.41 -3.20
C THR A 191 5.64 -6.26 -2.36
N LEU A 192 6.88 -5.81 -2.27
CA LEU A 192 7.89 -6.30 -1.34
C LEU A 192 8.12 -5.27 -0.24
N ILE A 193 8.06 -5.73 1.00
CA ILE A 193 8.46 -4.95 2.18
C ILE A 193 9.65 -5.64 2.78
N ILE A 194 10.80 -4.98 2.72
CA ILE A 194 12.08 -5.55 3.14
C ILE A 194 12.58 -4.76 4.34
N ILE A 195 12.78 -5.46 5.44
CA ILE A 195 13.42 -4.94 6.65
C ILE A 195 14.90 -5.26 6.56
N HIS A 196 15.74 -4.24 6.64
CA HIS A 196 17.18 -4.42 6.53
C HIS A 196 17.95 -3.41 7.38
N ARG A 197 19.25 -3.62 7.55
CA ARG A 197 20.13 -2.60 8.11
C ARG A 197 20.49 -1.57 7.05
N ASP A 198 20.55 -0.30 7.43
CA ASP A 198 20.95 0.83 6.57
C ASP A 198 22.46 0.78 6.32
N ARG A 199 22.88 -0.11 5.42
CA ARG A 199 24.28 -0.34 5.06
C ARG A 199 24.52 -0.26 3.56
N LEU A 200 25.77 0.04 3.22
CA LEU A 200 26.23 0.12 1.84
C LEU A 200 25.99 -1.20 1.10
N GLY A 201 25.48 -1.11 -0.12
CA GLY A 201 25.27 -2.25 -1.01
C GLY A 201 23.98 -3.04 -0.78
N VAL A 202 23.25 -2.83 0.32
CA VAL A 202 21.99 -3.55 0.60
C VAL A 202 20.94 -3.26 -0.47
N LEU A 203 20.69 -1.99 -0.78
CA LEU A 203 19.74 -1.61 -1.83
C LEU A 203 20.18 -2.09 -3.22
N ALA A 204 21.48 -2.05 -3.50
CA ALA A 204 22.02 -2.55 -4.77
C ALA A 204 21.83 -4.06 -4.91
N HIS A 205 21.96 -4.81 -3.81
CA HIS A 205 21.66 -6.25 -3.79
C HIS A 205 20.19 -6.51 -4.07
N ILE A 206 19.29 -5.79 -3.38
CA ILE A 206 17.83 -5.94 -3.54
C ILE A 206 17.43 -5.65 -5.00
N THR A 207 17.82 -4.50 -5.55
CA THR A 207 17.44 -4.14 -6.93
C THR A 207 18.08 -5.04 -7.98
N ARG A 208 19.30 -5.55 -7.73
CA ARG A 208 19.92 -6.57 -8.58
C ARG A 208 19.12 -7.87 -8.59
N CYS A 209 18.68 -8.34 -7.43
CA CYS A 209 17.83 -9.54 -7.33
C CYS A 209 16.58 -9.37 -8.20
N LEU A 210 15.85 -8.25 -8.04
CA LEU A 210 14.66 -7.96 -8.85
C LEU A 210 14.97 -7.88 -10.35
N SER A 211 16.08 -7.22 -10.72
CA SER A 211 16.51 -7.12 -12.11
C SER A 211 16.85 -8.49 -12.72
N GLU A 212 17.51 -9.37 -11.98
CA GLU A 212 17.83 -10.73 -12.42
C GLU A 212 16.58 -11.62 -12.49
N GLY A 213 15.55 -11.30 -11.71
CA GLY A 213 14.22 -11.87 -11.81
C GLY A 213 13.36 -11.33 -12.95
N TYR A 214 13.90 -10.40 -13.76
CA TYR A 214 13.16 -9.68 -14.80
C TYR A 214 11.92 -8.93 -14.27
N VAL A 215 11.98 -8.46 -13.01
CA VAL A 215 10.90 -7.72 -12.35
C VAL A 215 11.08 -6.22 -12.57
N ASN A 216 10.07 -5.57 -13.15
CA ASN A 216 10.09 -4.12 -13.35
C ASN A 216 9.55 -3.39 -12.11
N ILE A 217 10.35 -2.49 -11.54
CA ILE A 217 9.94 -1.70 -10.37
C ILE A 217 9.08 -0.52 -10.84
N ALA A 218 7.82 -0.51 -10.42
CA ALA A 218 6.91 0.60 -10.67
C ALA A 218 7.23 1.76 -9.71
N PHE A 219 7.48 1.44 -8.44
CA PHE A 219 7.69 2.44 -7.41
C PHE A 219 8.49 1.88 -6.22
N MET A 220 9.31 2.73 -5.58
CA MET A 220 10.11 2.34 -4.42
C MET A 220 10.17 3.47 -3.38
N LYS A 221 9.87 3.14 -2.12
CA LYS A 221 10.04 4.01 -0.94
C LYS A 221 11.06 3.41 0.01
N LEU A 222 11.87 4.28 0.62
CA LEU A 222 12.83 3.92 1.66
C LEU A 222 12.53 4.74 2.92
N PHE A 223 12.45 4.05 4.05
CA PHE A 223 12.38 4.66 5.37
C PHE A 223 13.54 4.16 6.20
N ARG A 224 14.10 5.01 7.06
CA ARG A 224 15.09 4.62 8.04
C ARG A 224 14.71 5.21 9.39
N GLU A 225 14.87 4.42 10.45
CA GLU A 225 14.62 4.91 11.81
C GLU A 225 15.73 5.87 12.21
N THR A 226 16.96 5.39 12.18
CA THR A 226 18.17 6.19 12.38
C THR A 226 19.23 5.78 11.38
N LYS A 227 20.18 6.69 11.12
CA LYS A 227 21.26 6.45 10.15
C LYS A 227 22.10 5.25 10.60
N GLY A 228 22.24 4.25 9.73
CA GLY A 228 23.09 3.08 9.98
C GLY A 228 22.45 1.95 10.78
N ASP A 229 21.21 2.11 11.23
CA ASP A 229 20.48 1.10 12.00
C ASP A 229 19.42 0.41 11.13
N ARG A 230 18.14 0.42 11.52
CA ARG A 230 17.07 -0.27 10.81
C ARG A 230 16.43 0.60 9.72
N ALA A 231 16.17 -0.01 8.58
CA ALA A 231 15.55 0.58 7.41
C ALA A 231 14.54 -0.37 6.75
N TYR A 232 13.63 0.24 6.00
CA TYR A 232 12.49 -0.40 5.35
C TYR A 232 12.46 0.01 3.90
N SER A 233 12.50 -0.98 3.01
CA SER A 233 12.32 -0.78 1.58
C SER A 233 10.96 -1.33 1.17
N ILE A 234 10.09 -0.46 0.67
CA ILE A 234 8.79 -0.83 0.11
C ILE A 234 8.91 -0.70 -1.41
N ILE A 235 8.73 -1.80 -2.12
CA ILE A 235 8.92 -1.89 -3.56
C ILE A 235 7.65 -2.42 -4.18
N GLU A 236 7.00 -1.60 -4.99
CA GLU A 236 5.86 -2.02 -5.82
C GLU A 236 6.37 -2.29 -7.22
N PHE A 237 5.96 -3.41 -7.79
CA PHE A 237 6.46 -3.88 -9.07
C PHE A 237 5.37 -4.56 -9.90
N ASP A 238 5.65 -4.64 -11.20
CA ASP A 238 4.75 -5.25 -12.17
C ASP A 238 4.97 -6.78 -12.21
N GLY A 239 3.86 -7.51 -12.31
CA GLY A 239 3.85 -8.97 -12.45
C GLY A 239 4.19 -9.74 -11.19
N SER A 240 4.62 -10.99 -11.39
CA SER A 240 4.90 -11.95 -10.32
C SER A 240 6.37 -11.97 -9.91
N LEU A 241 6.64 -12.21 -8.63
CA LEU A 241 7.99 -12.46 -8.13
C LEU A 241 8.32 -13.95 -8.24
N PRO A 242 9.44 -14.36 -8.89
CA PRO A 242 9.84 -15.76 -8.92
C PRO A 242 10.08 -16.33 -7.51
N ASP A 243 9.63 -17.56 -7.25
CA ASP A 243 9.64 -18.18 -5.91
C ASP A 243 11.01 -18.13 -5.20
N HIS A 244 12.08 -18.33 -5.95
CA HIS A 244 13.45 -18.34 -5.41
C HIS A 244 13.97 -16.95 -5.06
N MET A 245 13.32 -15.88 -5.52
CA MET A 245 13.86 -14.52 -5.41
C MET A 245 13.87 -14.01 -3.97
N VAL A 246 12.87 -14.37 -3.17
CA VAL A 246 12.83 -14.05 -1.74
C VAL A 246 14.06 -14.62 -1.04
N SER A 247 14.40 -15.90 -1.29
CA SER A 247 15.59 -16.54 -0.74
C SER A 247 16.87 -15.83 -1.16
N ARG A 248 16.95 -15.35 -2.40
CA ARG A 248 18.10 -14.58 -2.89
C ARG A 248 18.26 -13.22 -2.23
N ILE A 249 17.15 -12.55 -1.93
CA ILE A 249 17.17 -11.29 -1.17
C ILE A 249 17.78 -11.54 0.23
N TYR A 250 17.40 -12.64 0.89
CA TYR A 250 17.98 -13.06 2.18
C TYR A 250 19.46 -13.45 2.14
N GLU A 251 20.08 -13.66 0.98
CA GLU A 251 21.53 -13.93 0.89
C GLU A 251 22.38 -12.76 1.41
N ASN A 252 21.84 -11.54 1.43
CA ASN A 252 22.51 -10.42 2.05
C ASN A 252 22.30 -10.46 3.58
N PRO A 253 23.37 -10.55 4.38
CA PRO A 253 23.28 -10.73 5.83
C PRO A 253 22.69 -9.53 6.58
N ASP A 254 22.57 -8.38 5.93
CA ASP A 254 21.93 -7.19 6.49
C ASP A 254 20.43 -7.14 6.20
N VAL A 255 19.88 -8.03 5.37
CA VAL A 255 18.44 -8.25 5.24
C VAL A 255 17.97 -9.06 6.45
N GLN A 256 17.01 -8.50 7.17
CA GLN A 256 16.45 -9.11 8.38
C GLN A 256 15.15 -9.83 8.08
N ASP A 257 14.34 -9.25 7.19
CA ASP A 257 13.05 -9.81 6.83
C ASP A 257 12.59 -9.35 5.45
N VAL A 258 11.79 -10.18 4.79
CA VAL A 258 11.20 -9.94 3.47
C VAL A 258 9.77 -10.41 3.51
N MET A 259 8.85 -9.48 3.34
CA MET A 259 7.42 -9.75 3.21
C MET A 259 6.99 -9.50 1.78
N PHE A 260 6.43 -10.52 1.13
CA PHE A 260 5.90 -10.43 -0.22
C PHE A 260 4.38 -10.43 -0.17
N ILE A 261 3.77 -9.46 -0.85
CA ILE A 261 2.33 -9.32 -0.97
C ILE A 261 1.98 -9.34 -2.47
N PRO A 262 1.39 -10.43 -2.99
CA PRO A 262 0.99 -10.51 -4.38
C PRO A 262 -0.25 -9.64 -4.66
N VAL A 263 -0.36 -9.13 -5.89
CA VAL A 263 -1.55 -8.41 -6.35
C VAL A 263 -2.81 -9.29 -6.29
N LYS A 264 -3.99 -8.65 -6.23
CA LYS A 264 -5.29 -9.33 -6.26
C LYS A 264 -5.44 -10.13 -7.57
N GLY A 265 -5.55 -11.46 -7.49
CA GLY A 265 -5.85 -12.35 -8.63
C GLY A 265 -4.76 -13.36 -9.05
N GLU A 266 -3.50 -13.21 -8.60
CA GLU A 266 -2.43 -14.15 -9.04
C GLU A 266 -2.48 -15.53 -8.35
N ASN A 267 -3.14 -15.66 -7.20
CA ASN A 267 -3.19 -16.92 -6.44
C ASN A 267 -4.51 -17.71 -6.61
N GLU A 268 -5.40 -17.33 -7.52
CA GLU A 268 -6.67 -18.07 -7.72
C GLU A 268 -6.51 -19.36 -8.54
N ASN A 269 -5.29 -19.68 -9.00
CA ASN A 269 -4.99 -20.90 -9.77
C ASN A 269 -4.02 -21.87 -9.07
N GLY A 270 -3.82 -21.75 -7.76
CA GLY A 270 -2.91 -22.60 -6.99
C GLY A 270 -3.57 -23.23 -5.78
N PHE A 271 -4.00 -24.49 -5.97
CA PHE A 271 -4.64 -25.44 -5.04
C PHE A 271 -6.18 -25.43 -4.98
#